data_AF-A0A2U0T2K9-F1
#
_entry.id   AF-A0A2U0T2K9-F1
#
_cell.length_a   1.000
_cell.length_b   1.000
_cell.length_c   1.000
_cell.angle_alpha   90.00
_cell.angle_beta   90.00
_cell.angle_gamma   90.00
#
_symmetry.space_group_name_H-M   'P 1'
#
loop_
_entity.id
_entity.type
_entity.pdbx_description
1 polymer ?
#
loop_
_entity_poly.entity_id
_entity_poly.type
_entity_poly.pdbx_seq_one_letter_code
_entity_poly.pdbx_strand_id
1 'polypeptide(L)'
;MSTDIHGGHPSLRERLGSAAAPNGYAPFGATRAGSADNPAYHELKQHVHQALLDRIDLEGMQRLSQEQIREDLKTLVGRLLDEDNVVVNDIERRTLVRDIQDEVLGFGPLEPLLADPEISDILVNTYRQVYVERHGQLELSHIRFTDDAHLLKIIDKIVSRVGRRIDESSPMVDARLPDGSRVNAIIPPLAIDGPVMSIRRFSAQPLRMADLVERHSLTTEMAQILQGLGKAKVNILISGGTGSGKTTMLNAISGFISTSERIVTIEDAAELQMQQPHVVRLETRPANIEGKGEVTQRALVRNALRMRPDRIILGEVRGAEALDMLQAMNTGHEGSMATIHANTPRDALTRLENMISMAASMLPGKAMRQQISAAIGVVVQVARLTDGKRKVVSIQEITGMEGEIITMQEIFTFRQTGIAQDGTVSGHFQASGVRPQFLDRLRAFGVVVPESLFDPSRQYH
;
A
#
# COMPACT_ATOMS: atom_id res chain seq x y z
N MET A 1 -7.21 46.80 53.68
CA MET A 1 -7.50 45.46 54.20
C MET A 1 -7.96 44.63 53.03
N SER A 2 -7.11 43.68 52.66
CA SER A 2 -7.29 42.67 51.63
C SER A 2 -8.53 41.82 51.88
N THR A 3 -9.15 41.29 50.82
CA THR A 3 -9.08 39.85 50.48
C THR A 3 -9.86 39.54 49.21
N ASP A 4 -9.18 38.80 48.34
CA ASP A 4 -9.60 38.16 47.10
C ASP A 4 -10.70 37.10 47.26
N ILE A 5 -11.48 36.88 46.19
CA ILE A 5 -12.23 35.64 45.98
C ILE A 5 -12.01 35.19 44.52
N HIS A 6 -11.17 34.18 44.34
CA HIS A 6 -11.08 33.40 43.12
C HIS A 6 -11.34 31.92 43.48
N GLY A 7 -12.47 31.40 43.00
CA GLY A 7 -12.81 29.99 43.11
C GLY A 7 -12.11 29.19 42.01
N GLY A 8 -11.13 28.39 42.39
CA GLY A 8 -10.53 27.34 41.56
C GLY A 8 -11.17 25.99 41.87
N HIS A 9 -11.61 25.26 40.85
CA HIS A 9 -11.96 23.85 40.97
C HIS A 9 -10.69 23.02 41.28
N PRO A 10 -10.78 22.02 42.19
CA PRO A 10 -9.62 21.23 42.59
C PRO A 10 -9.11 20.34 41.45
N SER A 11 -7.78 20.18 41.38
CA SER A 11 -7.11 19.36 40.38
C SER A 11 -7.26 17.86 40.68
N LEU A 12 -7.18 17.00 39.65
CA LEU A 12 -7.25 15.52 39.78
C LEU A 12 -6.24 14.96 40.81
N ARG A 13 -5.15 15.71 41.04
CA ARG A 13 -4.08 15.46 42.00
C ARG A 13 -4.58 15.44 43.46
N GLU A 14 -5.65 16.17 43.77
CA GLU A 14 -6.21 16.30 45.12
C GLU A 14 -7.32 15.26 45.42
N ARG A 15 -7.90 14.64 44.39
CA ARG A 15 -8.99 13.65 44.55
C ARG A 15 -8.50 12.21 44.78
N LEU A 16 -7.19 11.96 44.69
CA LEU A 16 -6.58 10.62 44.79
C LEU A 16 -6.00 10.31 46.19
N GLY A 17 -6.35 11.09 47.22
CA GLY A 17 -5.91 10.84 48.59
C GLY A 17 -6.83 9.86 49.34
N SER A 18 -6.24 8.76 49.82
CA SER A 18 -6.78 7.76 50.77
C SER A 18 -7.62 6.60 50.20
N ALA A 19 -6.95 5.47 49.97
CA ALA A 19 -7.53 4.14 50.13
C ALA A 19 -6.43 3.20 50.66
N ALA A 20 -6.72 2.50 51.76
CA ALA A 20 -5.81 1.58 52.45
C ALA A 20 -5.65 0.25 51.68
N ALA A 21 -4.44 -0.30 51.69
CA ALA A 21 -4.07 -1.54 51.02
C ALA A 21 -4.53 -2.80 51.80
N PRO A 22 -4.92 -3.89 51.11
CA PRO A 22 -4.81 -5.24 51.65
C PRO A 22 -3.51 -5.93 51.15
N ASN A 23 -2.97 -6.76 52.04
CA ASN A 23 -1.66 -7.42 51.99
C ASN A 23 -1.42 -8.37 50.81
N GLY A 24 -0.15 -8.40 50.38
CA GLY A 24 0.68 -9.61 50.36
C GLY A 24 0.96 -10.24 48.99
N TYR A 25 2.12 -9.93 48.38
CA TYR A 25 2.75 -10.77 47.36
C TYR A 25 4.28 -10.79 47.50
N ALA A 26 4.86 -11.97 47.24
CA ALA A 26 6.28 -12.28 47.40
C ALA A 26 7.15 -11.65 46.29
N PRO A 27 8.44 -11.37 46.55
CA PRO A 27 9.30 -10.68 45.59
C PRO A 27 9.67 -11.57 44.40
N PHE A 28 9.51 -11.05 43.18
CA PHE A 28 9.97 -11.68 41.94
C PHE A 28 11.50 -11.72 41.89
N GLY A 29 12.07 -12.92 41.84
CA GLY A 29 13.50 -13.17 41.70
C GLY A 29 13.97 -12.93 40.26
N ALA A 30 14.95 -12.04 40.10
CA ALA A 30 15.52 -11.70 38.80
C ALA A 30 16.51 -12.77 38.30
N THR A 31 16.28 -13.32 37.11
CA THR A 31 17.30 -13.98 36.29
C THR A 31 17.56 -13.16 35.02
N ARG A 32 18.85 -12.85 34.80
CA ARG A 32 19.38 -12.06 33.68
C ARG A 32 19.26 -12.83 32.36
N ALA A 33 18.50 -12.29 31.41
CA ALA A 33 18.63 -12.54 29.97
C ALA A 33 18.07 -11.33 29.18
N GLY A 34 18.59 -11.10 27.97
CA GLY A 34 18.42 -9.89 27.15
C GLY A 34 16.98 -9.32 27.02
N SER A 35 16.95 -8.00 26.87
CA SER A 35 15.86 -7.04 27.12
C SER A 35 14.64 -7.05 26.18
N ALA A 36 14.19 -8.21 25.67
CA ALA A 36 12.93 -8.28 24.91
C ALA A 36 12.26 -9.66 24.93
N ASP A 37 13.03 -10.75 25.08
CA ASP A 37 12.53 -12.13 25.06
C ASP A 37 12.36 -12.73 26.47
N ASN A 38 12.34 -11.88 27.51
CA ASN A 38 12.24 -12.33 28.90
C ASN A 38 10.76 -12.54 29.28
N PRO A 39 10.31 -13.76 29.63
CA PRO A 39 8.94 -14.02 30.09
C PRO A 39 8.54 -13.11 31.26
N ALA A 40 9.49 -12.79 32.15
CA ALA A 40 9.26 -11.90 33.29
C ALA A 40 8.96 -10.45 32.84
N TYR A 41 9.54 -10.00 31.72
CA TYR A 41 9.23 -8.67 31.16
C TYR A 41 7.81 -8.63 30.61
N HIS A 42 7.36 -9.69 29.93
CA HIS A 42 5.98 -9.78 29.44
C HIS A 42 4.95 -9.81 30.57
N GLU A 43 5.21 -10.57 31.65
CA GLU A 43 4.36 -10.58 32.84
C GLU A 43 4.30 -9.21 33.51
N LEU A 44 5.45 -8.55 33.69
CA LEU A 44 5.52 -7.19 34.24
C LEU A 44 4.74 -6.20 33.38
N LYS A 45 4.90 -6.27 32.06
CA LYS A 45 4.18 -5.41 31.11
C LYS A 45 2.67 -5.61 31.23
N GLN A 46 2.21 -6.86 31.28
CA GLN A 46 0.79 -7.18 31.42
C GLN A 46 0.22 -6.66 32.74
N HIS A 47 0.94 -6.85 33.85
CA HIS A 47 0.55 -6.35 35.17
C HIS A 47 0.43 -4.82 35.20
N VAL A 48 1.45 -4.12 34.69
CA VAL A 48 1.44 -2.66 34.60
C VAL A 48 0.33 -2.16 33.67
N HIS A 49 0.09 -2.81 32.54
CA HIS A 49 -1.00 -2.46 31.63
C HIS A 49 -2.37 -2.59 32.30
N GLN A 50 -2.60 -3.68 33.03
CA GLN A 50 -3.87 -3.91 33.73
C GLN A 50 -4.08 -2.86 34.84
N ALA A 51 -3.06 -2.62 35.66
CA ALA A 51 -3.11 -1.60 36.72
C ALA A 51 -3.34 -0.18 36.18
N LEU A 52 -2.87 0.11 34.95
CA LEU A 52 -3.14 1.37 34.27
C LEU A 52 -4.58 1.48 33.82
N LEU A 53 -5.17 0.42 33.25
CA LEU A 53 -6.57 0.44 32.81
C LEU A 53 -7.53 0.75 33.98
N ASP A 54 -7.21 0.25 35.18
CA ASP A 54 -8.01 0.49 36.38
C ASP A 54 -7.87 1.92 36.94
N ARG A 55 -6.79 2.64 36.57
CA ARG A 55 -6.45 3.98 37.08
C ARG A 55 -6.62 5.10 36.04
N ILE A 56 -6.78 4.77 34.76
CA ILE A 56 -6.96 5.74 33.68
C ILE A 56 -8.42 6.18 33.63
N ASP A 57 -8.66 7.47 33.90
CA ASP A 57 -9.93 8.13 33.63
C ASP A 57 -10.04 8.46 32.14
N LEU A 58 -10.79 7.63 31.41
CA LEU A 58 -11.05 7.76 29.97
C LEU A 58 -11.76 9.09 29.61
N GLU A 59 -12.53 9.69 30.53
CA GLU A 59 -13.21 10.97 30.29
C GLU A 59 -12.25 12.16 30.41
N GLY A 60 -11.26 12.09 31.30
CA GLY A 60 -10.22 13.11 31.48
C GLY A 60 -9.24 13.21 30.32
N MET A 61 -8.95 12.10 29.64
CA MET A 61 -7.99 12.04 28.52
C MET A 61 -8.50 12.73 27.23
N GLN A 62 -9.81 12.90 27.06
CA GLN A 62 -10.37 13.52 25.84
C GLN A 62 -10.03 15.03 25.71
N ARG A 63 -9.61 15.68 26.80
CA ARG A 63 -9.29 17.13 26.82
C ARG A 63 -7.80 17.43 26.71
N LEU A 64 -6.96 16.40 26.72
CA LEU A 64 -5.50 16.53 26.73
C LEU A 64 -4.93 16.34 25.31
N SER A 65 -3.81 17.00 25.03
CA SER A 65 -3.01 16.71 23.84
C SER A 65 -2.30 15.36 23.96
N GLN A 66 -1.94 14.74 22.82
CA GLN A 66 -1.20 13.46 22.84
C GLN A 66 0.13 13.56 23.61
N GLU A 67 0.82 14.70 23.55
CA GLU A 67 2.08 14.91 24.27
C GLU A 67 1.88 14.90 25.79
N GLN A 68 0.81 15.55 26.27
CA GLN A 68 0.45 15.54 27.69
C GLN A 68 0.09 14.13 28.17
N ILE A 69 -0.67 13.37 27.37
CA ILE A 69 -1.02 11.98 27.72
C ILE A 69 0.24 11.11 27.79
N ARG A 70 1.22 11.31 26.89
CA ARG A 70 2.49 10.56 26.93
C ARG A 70 3.27 10.82 28.22
N GLU A 71 3.42 12.07 28.64
CA GLU A 71 4.12 12.41 29.89
C GLU A 71 3.36 11.95 31.15
N ASP A 72 2.04 12.01 31.14
CA ASP A 72 1.20 11.50 32.23
C ASP A 72 1.33 9.97 32.36
N LEU A 73 1.27 9.23 31.25
CA LEU A 73 1.48 7.78 31.23
C LEU A 73 2.88 7.40 31.75
N LYS A 74 3.92 8.12 31.32
CA LYS A 74 5.29 7.91 31.81
C LYS A 74 5.40 8.13 33.31
N THR A 75 4.76 9.17 33.82
CA THR A 75 4.73 9.47 35.26
C THR A 75 3.98 8.39 36.04
N LEU A 76 2.84 7.92 35.51
CA LEU A 76 2.01 6.91 36.14
C LEU A 76 2.69 5.53 36.17
N VAL A 77 3.29 5.10 35.05
CA VAL A 77 4.13 3.89 34.98
C VAL A 77 5.26 3.98 35.98
N GLY A 78 5.92 5.15 36.08
CA GLY A 78 6.98 5.36 37.05
C GLY A 78 6.54 5.12 38.49
N ARG A 79 5.37 5.65 38.87
CA ARG A 79 4.78 5.43 40.20
C ARG A 79 4.39 3.99 40.45
N LEU A 80 3.80 3.31 39.47
CA LEU A 80 3.40 1.90 39.60
C LEU A 80 4.62 1.00 39.85
N LEU A 81 5.72 1.22 39.14
CA LEU A 81 6.96 0.48 39.36
C LEU A 81 7.53 0.72 40.75
N ASP A 82 7.43 1.95 41.26
CA ASP A 82 7.93 2.31 42.58
C ASP A 82 7.02 1.75 43.70
N GLU A 83 5.70 1.77 43.51
CA GLU A 83 4.68 1.19 44.43
C GLU A 83 4.84 -0.33 44.57
N ASP A 84 5.05 -1.02 43.44
CA ASP A 84 5.21 -2.48 43.40
C ASP A 84 6.64 -2.94 43.77
N ASN A 85 7.53 -2.01 44.13
CA ASN A 85 8.96 -2.27 44.41
C ASN A 85 9.67 -3.08 43.31
N VAL A 86 9.31 -2.84 42.04
CA VAL A 86 9.89 -3.57 40.91
C VAL A 86 11.25 -2.98 40.56
N VAL A 87 12.29 -3.79 40.67
CA VAL A 87 13.65 -3.39 40.30
C VAL A 87 13.86 -3.61 38.80
N VAL A 88 13.74 -2.54 38.02
CA VAL A 88 14.10 -2.50 36.59
C VAL A 88 15.25 -1.52 36.35
N ASN A 89 16.08 -1.79 35.35
CA ASN A 89 17.10 -0.84 34.92
C ASN A 89 16.51 0.31 34.08
N ASP A 90 17.27 1.38 33.86
CA ASP A 90 16.80 2.56 33.12
C ASP A 90 16.43 2.28 31.65
N ILE A 91 16.98 1.23 31.05
CA ILE A 91 16.67 0.83 29.67
C ILE A 91 15.31 0.12 29.68
N GLU A 92 15.13 -0.88 30.54
CA GLU A 92 13.87 -1.62 30.73
C GLU A 92 12.71 -0.68 31.11
N ARG A 93 12.94 0.27 32.01
CA ARG A 93 11.94 1.29 32.38
C ARG A 93 11.52 2.11 31.17
N ARG A 94 12.48 2.55 30.34
CA ARG A 94 12.20 3.33 29.11
C ARG A 94 11.45 2.49 28.07
N THR A 95 11.85 1.24 27.87
CA THR A 95 11.17 0.31 26.95
C THR A 95 9.74 0.07 27.42
N LEU A 96 9.52 -0.20 28.71
CA LEU A 96 8.20 -0.44 29.26
C LEU A 96 7.28 0.78 29.11
N VAL A 97 7.78 1.98 29.42
CA VAL A 97 7.03 3.22 29.21
C VAL A 97 6.61 3.38 27.74
N ARG A 98 7.53 3.17 26.80
CA ARG A 98 7.24 3.26 25.36
C ARG A 98 6.20 2.22 24.95
N ASP A 99 6.39 0.96 25.34
CA ASP A 99 5.50 -0.14 24.97
C ASP A 99 4.07 0.10 25.50
N ILE A 100 3.93 0.64 26.71
CA ILE A 100 2.64 1.04 27.28
C ILE A 100 2.04 2.22 26.53
N GLN A 101 2.84 3.24 26.19
CA GLN A 101 2.37 4.36 25.38
C GLN A 101 1.86 3.89 24.02
N ASP A 102 2.56 2.96 23.37
CA ASP A 102 2.17 2.35 22.09
C ASP A 102 0.87 1.54 22.23
N GLU A 103 0.65 0.88 23.37
CA GLU A 103 -0.58 0.12 23.65
C GLU A 103 -1.80 1.05 23.84
N VAL A 104 -1.61 2.14 24.60
CA VAL A 104 -2.69 3.09 24.91
C VAL A 104 -2.98 4.01 23.72
N LEU A 105 -1.96 4.60 23.09
CA LEU A 105 -2.11 5.62 22.06
C LEU A 105 -2.00 5.07 20.64
N GLY A 106 -1.16 4.06 20.44
CA GLY A 106 -0.78 3.50 19.14
C GLY A 106 -1.48 2.19 18.79
N PHE A 107 -0.78 1.33 18.06
CA PHE A 107 -1.20 -0.02 17.67
C PHE A 107 -0.50 -1.13 18.45
N GLY A 108 -0.01 -0.81 19.67
CA GLY A 108 0.58 -1.77 20.58
C GLY A 108 1.81 -2.46 19.99
N PRO A 109 1.90 -3.81 20.03
CA PRO A 109 3.07 -4.56 19.54
C PRO A 109 3.44 -4.30 18.07
N LEU A 110 2.52 -3.73 17.28
CA LEU A 110 2.75 -3.45 15.86
C LEU A 110 3.56 -2.17 15.60
N GLU A 111 3.61 -1.22 16.55
CA GLU A 111 4.26 0.09 16.35
C GLU A 111 5.72 -0.03 15.87
N PRO A 112 6.58 -0.90 16.44
CA PRO A 112 7.93 -1.08 15.94
C PRO A 112 7.99 -1.57 14.48
N LEU A 113 7.06 -2.44 14.07
CA LEU A 113 6.99 -2.95 12.69
C LEU A 113 6.45 -1.89 11.73
N LEU A 114 5.48 -1.09 12.18
CA LEU A 114 4.92 0.01 11.41
C LEU A 114 5.88 1.19 11.28
N ALA A 115 6.85 1.34 12.18
CA ALA A 115 7.89 2.36 12.11
C ALA A 115 9.05 1.97 11.17
N ASP A 116 9.26 0.68 10.93
CA ASP A 116 10.38 0.16 10.17
C ASP A 116 10.15 0.31 8.64
N PRO A 117 10.89 1.17 7.91
CA PRO A 117 10.63 1.44 6.51
C PRO A 117 10.94 0.26 5.57
N GLU A 118 11.66 -0.77 6.01
CA GLU A 118 12.01 -1.92 5.18
C GLU A 118 10.91 -2.98 5.08
N ILE A 119 9.91 -2.92 5.97
CA ILE A 119 8.81 -3.88 6.01
C ILE A 119 7.74 -3.51 4.99
N SER A 120 7.40 -4.38 4.05
CA SER A 120 6.29 -4.15 3.10
C SER A 120 4.96 -4.73 3.59
N ASP A 121 5.00 -5.83 4.33
CA ASP A 121 3.80 -6.54 4.77
C ASP A 121 4.00 -7.07 6.19
N ILE A 122 2.92 -7.06 7.00
CA ILE A 122 2.86 -7.63 8.34
C ILE A 122 1.71 -8.63 8.36
N LEU A 123 1.99 -9.90 8.63
CA LEU A 123 1.00 -10.98 8.61
C LEU A 123 0.90 -11.60 10.01
N VAL A 124 -0.21 -11.33 10.70
CA VAL A 124 -0.53 -11.88 12.02
C VAL A 124 -1.44 -13.09 11.82
N ASN A 125 -0.88 -14.29 11.94
CA ASN A 125 -1.64 -15.53 11.78
C ASN A 125 -2.35 -15.94 13.08
N THR A 126 -1.75 -15.63 14.22
CA THR A 126 -2.32 -15.80 15.57
C THR A 126 -1.68 -14.77 16.50
N TYR A 127 -2.16 -14.64 17.73
CA TYR A 127 -1.51 -13.79 18.74
C TYR A 127 -0.03 -14.17 18.97
N ARG A 128 0.39 -15.41 18.69
CA ARG A 128 1.76 -15.91 18.89
C ARG A 128 2.67 -15.75 17.68
N GLN A 129 2.11 -15.56 16.49
CA GLN A 129 2.84 -15.75 15.23
C GLN A 129 2.61 -14.57 14.28
N VAL A 130 3.62 -13.70 14.21
CA VAL A 130 3.66 -12.54 13.32
C VAL A 130 4.81 -12.70 12.33
N TYR A 131 4.51 -12.66 11.04
CA TYR A 131 5.49 -12.59 9.96
C TYR A 131 5.60 -11.17 9.42
N VAL A 132 6.76 -10.85 8.85
CA VAL A 132 6.97 -9.62 8.10
C VAL A 132 7.63 -9.92 6.77
N GLU A 133 7.27 -9.18 5.73
CA GLU A 133 7.99 -9.21 4.45
C GLU A 133 9.01 -8.07 4.42
N ARG A 134 10.29 -8.41 4.26
CA ARG A 134 11.38 -7.46 4.02
C ARG A 134 12.06 -7.79 2.72
N HIS A 135 12.26 -6.78 1.87
CA HIS A 135 12.95 -6.94 0.59
C HIS A 135 12.40 -8.09 -0.29
N GLY A 136 11.10 -8.41 -0.17
CA GLY A 136 10.45 -9.48 -0.92
C GLY A 136 10.59 -10.89 -0.34
N GLN A 137 11.16 -11.03 0.86
CA GLN A 137 11.31 -12.28 1.61
C GLN A 137 10.49 -12.25 2.90
N LEU A 138 9.82 -13.37 3.20
CA LEU A 138 9.00 -13.51 4.40
C LEU A 138 9.82 -14.07 5.56
N GLU A 139 9.80 -13.40 6.70
CA GLU A 139 10.51 -13.80 7.92
C GLU A 139 9.59 -13.79 9.14
N LEU A 140 9.87 -14.66 10.12
CA LEU A 140 9.14 -14.69 11.39
C LEU A 140 9.67 -13.57 12.31
N SER A 141 8.77 -12.71 12.80
CA SER A 141 9.10 -11.65 13.74
C SER A 141 9.16 -12.16 15.18
N HIS A 142 9.89 -11.44 16.03
CA HIS A 142 9.90 -11.63 17.49
C HIS A 142 8.67 -11.00 18.17
N ILE A 143 7.93 -10.14 17.46
CA ILE A 143 6.73 -9.48 17.98
C ILE A 143 5.59 -10.50 18.20
N ARG A 144 4.94 -10.39 19.36
CA ARG A 144 3.77 -11.20 19.73
C ARG A 144 2.73 -10.34 20.44
N PHE A 145 1.49 -10.77 20.36
CA PHE A 145 0.39 -10.29 21.19
C PHE A 145 0.28 -11.15 22.45
N THR A 146 -0.36 -10.62 23.49
CA THR A 146 -0.51 -11.31 24.78
C THR A 146 -1.42 -12.53 24.64
N ASP A 147 -2.56 -12.33 23.99
CA ASP A 147 -3.62 -13.31 23.75
C ASP A 147 -4.52 -12.84 22.60
N ASP A 148 -5.54 -13.64 22.27
CA ASP A 148 -6.53 -13.30 21.24
C ASP A 148 -7.34 -12.03 21.58
N ALA A 149 -7.61 -11.78 22.87
CA ALA A 149 -8.35 -10.61 23.31
C ALA A 149 -7.57 -9.32 23.05
N HIS A 150 -6.25 -9.34 23.26
CA HIS A 150 -5.37 -8.24 22.92
C HIS A 150 -5.36 -7.99 21.41
N LEU A 151 -5.20 -9.04 20.59
CA LEU A 151 -5.24 -8.88 19.14
C LEU A 151 -6.58 -8.31 18.64
N LEU A 152 -7.71 -8.80 19.17
CA LEU A 152 -9.04 -8.25 18.88
C LEU A 152 -9.16 -6.77 19.25
N LYS A 153 -8.68 -6.37 20.42
CA LYS A 153 -8.70 -4.96 20.85
C LYS A 153 -7.93 -4.05 19.89
N ILE A 154 -6.81 -4.51 19.34
CA ILE A 154 -6.04 -3.76 18.33
C ILE A 154 -6.81 -3.71 17.00
N ILE A 155 -7.39 -4.83 16.56
CA ILE A 155 -8.25 -4.87 15.36
C ILE A 155 -9.42 -3.88 15.51
N ASP A 156 -10.13 -3.90 16.64
CA ASP A 156 -11.25 -3.00 16.92
C ASP A 156 -10.83 -1.53 16.91
N LYS A 157 -9.64 -1.22 17.45
CA LYS A 157 -9.07 0.13 17.44
C LYS A 157 -8.78 0.62 16.02
N ILE A 158 -8.33 -0.26 15.12
CA ILE A 158 -8.10 0.06 13.71
C ILE A 158 -9.44 0.29 12.99
N VAL A 159 -10.37 -0.63 13.17
CA VAL A 159 -11.66 -0.69 12.46
C VAL A 159 -12.60 0.45 12.88
N SER A 160 -12.64 0.78 14.17
CA SER A 160 -13.44 1.89 14.71
C SER A 160 -13.02 3.26 14.17
N ARG A 161 -11.71 3.49 13.95
CA ARG A 161 -11.19 4.74 13.36
C ARG A 161 -11.71 5.01 11.95
N VAL A 162 -11.98 3.97 11.16
CA VAL A 162 -12.51 4.09 9.78
C VAL A 162 -14.03 3.94 9.71
N GLY A 163 -14.73 3.94 10.85
CA GLY A 163 -16.18 3.84 10.93
C GLY A 163 -16.73 2.49 10.44
N ARG A 164 -15.93 1.43 10.49
CA ARG A 164 -16.34 0.06 10.17
C ARG A 164 -16.60 -0.73 11.45
N ARG A 165 -17.10 -1.95 11.31
CA ARG A 165 -17.36 -2.88 12.42
C ARG A 165 -16.86 -4.27 12.04
N ILE A 166 -16.43 -5.02 13.05
CA ILE A 166 -16.11 -6.43 12.98
C ILE A 166 -16.67 -7.11 14.22
N ASP A 167 -17.48 -8.14 14.02
CA ASP A 167 -18.16 -8.89 15.08
C ASP A 167 -18.59 -10.26 14.52
N GLU A 168 -19.21 -11.11 15.34
CA GLU A 168 -19.64 -12.46 14.93
C GLU A 168 -20.61 -12.45 13.74
N SER A 169 -21.37 -11.36 13.53
CA SER A 169 -22.29 -11.21 12.40
C SER A 169 -21.59 -10.76 11.12
N SER A 170 -20.45 -10.06 11.26
CA SER A 170 -19.60 -9.57 10.18
C SER A 170 -18.12 -9.85 10.50
N PRO A 171 -17.68 -11.12 10.45
CA PRO A 171 -16.38 -11.56 10.97
C PRO A 171 -15.19 -11.23 10.06
N MET A 172 -15.38 -10.44 9.00
CA MET A 172 -14.35 -10.02 8.05
C MET A 172 -14.44 -8.51 7.83
N VAL A 173 -13.29 -7.85 7.78
CA VAL A 173 -13.23 -6.42 7.52
C VAL A 173 -11.98 -6.01 6.76
N ASP A 174 -12.14 -5.09 5.82
CA ASP A 174 -11.05 -4.30 5.26
C ASP A 174 -11.06 -2.91 5.90
N ALA A 175 -9.89 -2.39 6.26
CA ALA A 175 -9.71 -1.11 6.91
C ALA A 175 -8.41 -0.42 6.41
N ARG A 176 -8.17 0.79 6.92
CA ARG A 176 -6.97 1.59 6.62
C ARG A 176 -6.37 2.14 7.90
N LEU A 177 -5.05 2.12 7.98
CA LEU A 177 -4.29 2.84 8.98
C LEU A 177 -4.14 4.33 8.59
N PRO A 178 -3.80 5.23 9.53
CA PRO A 178 -3.61 6.66 9.25
C PRO A 178 -2.53 6.97 8.21
N ASP A 179 -1.53 6.10 8.08
CA ASP A 179 -0.46 6.19 7.08
C ASP A 179 -0.90 5.74 5.66
N GLY A 180 -2.14 5.26 5.52
CA GLY A 180 -2.70 4.75 4.27
C GLY A 180 -2.49 3.25 4.06
N SER A 181 -1.78 2.56 4.95
CA SER A 181 -1.59 1.11 4.91
C SER A 181 -2.93 0.38 4.98
N ARG A 182 -3.05 -0.70 4.20
CA ARG A 182 -4.29 -1.48 4.10
C ARG A 182 -4.29 -2.57 5.15
N VAL A 183 -5.42 -2.76 5.83
CA VAL A 183 -5.60 -3.81 6.83
C VAL A 183 -6.74 -4.71 6.40
N ASN A 184 -6.52 -6.01 6.40
CA ASN A 184 -7.56 -7.02 6.34
C ASN A 184 -7.55 -7.80 7.65
N ALA A 185 -8.71 -8.00 8.27
CA ALA A 185 -8.82 -8.80 9.48
C ALA A 185 -10.01 -9.77 9.39
N ILE A 186 -9.82 -10.95 9.98
CA ILE A 186 -10.81 -12.04 10.04
C ILE A 186 -10.82 -12.57 11.47
N ILE A 187 -11.99 -12.73 12.06
CA ILE A 187 -12.16 -13.21 13.44
C ILE A 187 -12.94 -14.54 13.48
N PRO A 188 -12.93 -15.26 14.62
CA PRO A 188 -13.82 -16.39 14.82
C PRO A 188 -15.29 -16.02 14.56
N PRO A 189 -16.12 -16.94 14.01
CA PRO A 189 -15.83 -18.35 13.79
C PRO A 189 -15.12 -18.68 12.46
N LEU A 190 -14.83 -17.69 11.60
CA LEU A 190 -14.18 -17.96 10.30
C LEU A 190 -12.69 -18.26 10.44
N ALA A 191 -12.02 -17.58 11.37
CA ALA A 191 -10.64 -17.87 11.72
C ALA A 191 -10.61 -18.82 12.92
N ILE A 192 -10.41 -20.12 12.64
CA ILE A 192 -10.56 -21.21 13.62
C ILE A 192 -9.52 -21.11 14.75
N ASP A 193 -8.30 -20.69 14.41
CA ASP A 193 -7.16 -20.62 15.34
C ASP A 193 -7.06 -19.28 16.10
N GLY A 194 -8.12 -18.47 16.04
CA GLY A 194 -8.17 -17.12 16.62
C GLY A 194 -8.17 -16.01 15.57
N PRO A 195 -8.14 -14.74 15.98
CA PRO A 195 -8.12 -13.59 15.08
C PRO A 195 -6.89 -13.58 14.16
N VAL A 196 -7.09 -13.22 12.90
CA VAL A 196 -6.06 -13.10 11.87
C VAL A 196 -6.08 -11.68 11.33
N MET A 197 -4.90 -11.11 11.06
CA MET A 197 -4.79 -9.77 10.47
C MET A 197 -3.61 -9.70 9.49
N SER A 198 -3.83 -9.07 8.35
CA SER A 198 -2.80 -8.76 7.36
C SER A 198 -2.74 -7.25 7.11
N ILE A 199 -1.55 -6.67 7.20
CA ILE A 199 -1.30 -5.26 6.94
C ILE A 199 -0.35 -5.16 5.75
N ARG A 200 -0.81 -4.55 4.67
CA ARG A 200 0.03 -4.21 3.53
C ARG A 200 0.40 -2.74 3.61
N ARG A 201 1.68 -2.48 3.83
CA ARG A 201 2.18 -1.14 4.09
C ARG A 201 2.26 -0.31 2.82
N PHE A 202 1.99 0.97 2.99
CA PHE A 202 2.26 1.95 1.96
C PHE A 202 3.75 2.27 1.95
N SER A 203 4.45 2.05 0.82
CA SER A 203 5.84 2.49 0.73
C SER A 203 5.89 4.00 0.90
N ALA A 204 6.60 4.48 1.93
CA ALA A 204 6.73 5.91 2.21
C ALA A 204 7.40 6.68 1.07
N GLN A 205 8.22 5.99 0.26
CA GLN A 205 8.85 6.55 -0.93
C GLN A 205 8.54 5.67 -2.15
N PRO A 206 7.89 6.22 -3.20
CA PRO A 206 7.65 5.48 -4.42
C PRO A 206 8.94 5.44 -5.26
N LEU A 207 9.23 4.29 -5.86
CA LEU A 207 10.36 4.15 -6.77
C LEU A 207 10.18 5.06 -7.99
N ARG A 208 11.22 5.82 -8.29
CA ARG A 208 11.34 6.68 -9.47
C ARG A 208 11.96 5.89 -10.61
N MET A 209 11.85 6.44 -11.82
CA MET A 209 12.44 5.82 -13.02
C MET A 209 13.95 5.60 -12.90
N ALA A 210 14.67 6.51 -12.24
CA ALA A 210 16.11 6.36 -11.99
C ALA A 210 16.41 5.13 -11.11
N ASP A 211 15.63 4.91 -10.05
CA ASP A 211 15.79 3.76 -9.16
C ASP A 211 15.53 2.43 -9.90
N LEU A 212 14.62 2.43 -10.88
CA LEU A 212 14.36 1.24 -11.72
C LEU A 212 15.52 0.94 -12.67
N VAL A 213 16.23 1.96 -13.15
CA VAL A 213 17.46 1.80 -13.94
C VAL A 213 18.59 1.27 -13.05
N GLU A 214 18.78 1.84 -11.87
CA GLU A 214 19.79 1.40 -10.90
C GLU A 214 19.57 -0.06 -10.45
N ARG A 215 18.30 -0.47 -10.32
CA ARG A 215 17.93 -1.87 -10.01
C ARG A 215 18.01 -2.82 -11.21
N HIS A 216 18.46 -2.35 -12.37
CA HIS A 216 18.49 -3.11 -13.62
C HIS A 216 17.12 -3.70 -14.02
N SER A 217 16.02 -3.04 -13.64
CA SER A 217 14.66 -3.41 -14.04
C SER A 217 14.38 -3.02 -15.50
N LEU A 218 15.05 -1.98 -15.98
CA LEU A 218 15.09 -1.54 -17.37
C LEU A 218 16.38 -0.75 -17.63
N THR A 219 16.69 -0.48 -18.88
CA THR A 219 17.90 0.26 -19.27
C THR A 219 17.63 1.77 -19.31
N THR A 220 18.68 2.58 -19.35
CA THR A 220 18.57 4.04 -19.53
C THR A 220 17.82 4.41 -20.82
N GLU A 221 18.04 3.65 -21.89
CA GLU A 221 17.41 3.82 -23.20
C GLU A 221 15.90 3.56 -23.13
N MET A 222 15.51 2.44 -22.51
CA MET A 222 14.10 2.14 -22.25
C MET A 222 13.47 3.21 -21.37
N ALA A 223 14.21 3.71 -20.37
CA ALA A 223 13.74 4.78 -19.49
C ALA A 223 13.44 6.05 -20.29
N GLN A 224 14.34 6.48 -21.19
CA GLN A 224 14.13 7.67 -22.03
C GLN A 224 12.85 7.57 -22.87
N ILE A 225 12.54 6.39 -23.41
CA ILE A 225 11.31 6.16 -24.17
C ILE A 225 10.09 6.25 -23.26
N LEU A 226 10.07 5.54 -22.12
CA LEU A 226 8.96 5.55 -21.18
C LEU A 226 8.68 6.96 -20.64
N GLN A 227 9.73 7.74 -20.37
CA GLN A 227 9.65 9.16 -20.04
C GLN A 227 8.98 9.98 -21.15
N GLY A 228 9.40 9.74 -22.39
CA GLY A 228 8.83 10.37 -23.56
C GLY A 228 7.34 10.07 -23.72
N LEU A 229 6.94 8.80 -23.59
CA LEU A 229 5.54 8.38 -23.68
C LEU A 229 4.67 9.08 -22.63
N GLY A 230 5.17 9.16 -21.39
CA GLY A 230 4.50 9.89 -20.31
C GLY A 230 4.31 11.38 -20.63
N LYS A 231 5.36 12.06 -21.10
CA LYS A 231 5.32 13.48 -21.50
C LYS A 231 4.40 13.74 -22.69
N ALA A 232 4.46 12.88 -23.70
CA ALA A 232 3.77 13.05 -24.97
C ALA A 232 2.31 12.59 -24.96
N LYS A 233 1.73 12.41 -23.76
CA LYS A 233 0.33 11.99 -23.58
C LYS A 233 0.00 10.73 -24.41
N VAL A 234 0.89 9.74 -24.45
CA VAL A 234 0.57 8.44 -25.06
C VAL A 234 -0.23 7.63 -24.05
N ASN A 235 -1.30 6.97 -24.49
CA ASN A 235 -2.07 6.06 -23.64
C ASN A 235 -1.30 4.77 -23.44
N ILE A 236 -1.07 4.38 -22.17
CA ILE A 236 -0.21 3.24 -21.83
C ILE A 236 -0.99 2.23 -20.99
N LEU A 237 -0.96 0.97 -21.43
CA LEU A 237 -1.44 -0.17 -20.65
C LEU A 237 -0.24 -0.90 -20.06
N ILE A 238 -0.22 -1.08 -18.74
CA ILE A 238 0.86 -1.78 -18.05
C ILE A 238 0.37 -3.16 -17.61
N SER A 239 0.95 -4.21 -18.16
CA SER A 239 0.53 -5.59 -17.93
C SER A 239 1.57 -6.42 -17.19
N GLY A 240 1.12 -7.41 -16.44
CA GLY A 240 2.01 -8.27 -15.65
C GLY A 240 1.29 -9.10 -14.57
N GLY A 241 1.97 -10.14 -14.09
CA GLY A 241 1.46 -10.99 -13.01
C GLY A 241 1.34 -10.25 -11.66
N THR A 242 0.78 -10.92 -10.65
CA THR A 242 0.79 -10.43 -9.27
C THR A 242 2.23 -10.18 -8.78
N GLY A 243 2.47 -9.08 -8.07
CA GLY A 243 3.80 -8.75 -7.52
C GLY A 243 4.87 -8.37 -8.55
N SER A 244 4.54 -8.28 -9.84
CA SER A 244 5.47 -7.92 -10.93
C SER A 244 5.91 -6.45 -10.95
N GLY A 245 5.23 -5.57 -10.19
CA GLY A 245 5.54 -4.13 -10.12
C GLY A 245 4.76 -3.25 -11.09
N LYS A 246 3.56 -3.65 -11.53
CA LYS A 246 2.70 -2.86 -12.44
C LYS A 246 2.45 -1.44 -11.92
N THR A 247 1.92 -1.33 -10.70
CA THR A 247 1.62 -0.04 -10.05
C THR A 247 2.89 0.80 -9.88
N THR A 248 4.02 0.16 -9.55
CA THR A 248 5.33 0.83 -9.46
C THR A 248 5.76 1.41 -10.81
N MET A 249 5.63 0.64 -11.90
CA MET A 249 5.93 1.12 -13.25
C MET A 249 5.02 2.28 -13.65
N LEU A 250 3.72 2.16 -13.37
CA LEU A 250 2.76 3.23 -13.61
C LEU A 250 3.19 4.51 -12.89
N ASN A 251 3.55 4.40 -11.60
CA ASN A 251 3.94 5.54 -10.79
C ASN A 251 5.29 6.14 -11.22
N ALA A 252 6.19 5.33 -11.76
CA ALA A 252 7.47 5.81 -12.31
C ALA A 252 7.26 6.59 -13.62
N ILE A 253 6.40 6.09 -14.52
CA ILE A 253 6.06 6.79 -15.78
C ILE A 253 5.26 8.07 -15.49
N SER A 254 4.36 8.02 -14.49
CA SER A 254 3.50 9.16 -14.14
C SER A 254 4.29 10.38 -13.64
N GLY A 255 5.50 10.19 -13.13
CA GLY A 255 6.41 11.29 -12.77
C GLY A 255 6.82 12.20 -13.93
N PHE A 256 6.56 11.80 -15.17
CA PHE A 256 6.85 12.58 -16.37
C PHE A 256 5.62 13.26 -16.98
N ILE A 257 4.46 13.17 -16.33
CA ILE A 257 3.28 13.96 -16.66
C ILE A 257 3.54 15.43 -16.27
N SER A 258 3.11 16.38 -17.11
CA SER A 258 3.32 17.80 -16.85
C SER A 258 2.65 18.24 -15.55
N THR A 259 3.30 19.12 -14.78
CA THR A 259 2.76 19.69 -13.54
C THR A 259 1.54 20.58 -13.76
N SER A 260 1.28 20.98 -15.01
CA SER A 260 0.09 21.76 -15.41
C SER A 260 -1.15 20.90 -15.65
N GLU A 261 -1.03 19.57 -15.69
CA GLU A 261 -2.13 18.66 -16.00
C GLU A 261 -2.92 18.30 -14.74
N ARG A 262 -4.25 18.29 -14.86
CA ARG A 262 -5.17 17.77 -13.84
C ARG A 262 -5.34 16.27 -14.01
N ILE A 263 -4.95 15.51 -12.99
CA ILE A 263 -4.98 14.05 -13.00
C ILE A 263 -6.05 13.56 -12.05
N VAL A 264 -6.88 12.61 -12.51
CA VAL A 264 -7.80 11.87 -11.66
C VAL A 264 -7.33 10.42 -11.56
N THR A 265 -7.01 9.95 -10.37
CA THR A 265 -6.71 8.53 -10.12
C THR A 265 -7.95 7.81 -9.60
N ILE A 266 -8.15 6.57 -10.05
CA ILE A 266 -9.28 5.73 -9.64
C ILE A 266 -8.75 4.34 -9.29
N GLU A 267 -8.90 3.95 -8.04
CA GLU A 267 -8.31 2.73 -7.50
C GLU A 267 -9.30 2.04 -6.54
N ASP A 268 -9.18 0.72 -6.36
CA ASP A 268 -9.93 0.06 -5.28
C ASP A 268 -9.39 0.39 -3.90
N ALA A 269 -8.08 0.55 -3.84
CA ALA A 269 -7.39 1.13 -2.73
C ALA A 269 -6.32 2.05 -3.31
N ALA A 270 -6.33 3.31 -2.92
CA ALA A 270 -5.41 4.31 -3.43
C ALA A 270 -3.95 3.95 -3.11
N GLU A 271 -3.23 3.40 -4.09
CA GLU A 271 -1.81 2.99 -4.10
C GLU A 271 -0.92 3.98 -4.86
N LEU A 272 -1.49 4.73 -5.80
CA LEU A 272 -0.75 5.67 -6.61
C LEU A 272 -0.33 6.93 -5.83
N GLN A 273 0.92 7.32 -6.06
CA GLN A 273 1.59 8.48 -5.47
C GLN A 273 2.06 9.40 -6.58
N MET A 274 1.12 10.16 -7.12
CA MET A 274 1.36 11.12 -8.19
C MET A 274 2.21 12.29 -7.69
N GLN A 275 3.17 12.74 -8.50
CA GLN A 275 4.10 13.81 -8.13
C GLN A 275 3.60 15.20 -8.52
N GLN A 276 2.52 15.27 -9.31
CA GLN A 276 1.94 16.53 -9.78
C GLN A 276 1.13 17.20 -8.66
N PRO A 277 1.05 18.55 -8.65
CA PRO A 277 0.28 19.26 -7.65
C PRO A 277 -1.23 19.10 -7.84
N HIS A 278 -1.68 18.95 -9.10
CA HIS A 278 -3.10 18.95 -9.44
C HIS A 278 -3.65 17.51 -9.56
N VAL A 279 -3.82 16.82 -8.44
CA VAL A 279 -4.27 15.41 -8.40
C VAL A 279 -5.56 15.26 -7.60
N VAL A 280 -6.53 14.55 -8.15
CA VAL A 280 -7.72 14.08 -7.43
C VAL A 280 -7.68 12.56 -7.31
N ARG A 281 -7.72 12.06 -6.09
CA ARG A 281 -7.66 10.63 -5.78
C ARG A 281 -9.07 10.13 -5.47
N LEU A 282 -9.55 9.16 -6.24
CA LEU A 282 -10.84 8.52 -6.06
C LEU A 282 -10.65 7.04 -5.71
N GLU A 283 -11.45 6.56 -4.78
CA GLU A 283 -11.42 5.19 -4.30
C GLU A 283 -12.80 4.55 -4.45
N THR A 284 -12.84 3.28 -4.85
CA THR A 284 -14.09 2.52 -4.85
C THR A 284 -14.59 2.31 -3.43
N ARG A 285 -15.89 2.07 -3.28
CA ARG A 285 -16.48 1.74 -1.99
C ARG A 285 -17.29 0.46 -2.14
N PRO A 286 -16.94 -0.62 -1.42
CA PRO A 286 -17.77 -1.82 -1.42
C PRO A 286 -19.15 -1.51 -0.82
N ALA A 287 -20.13 -2.36 -1.09
CA ALA A 287 -21.41 -2.30 -0.42
C ALA A 287 -21.25 -2.46 1.09
N ASN A 288 -22.14 -1.83 1.87
CA ASN A 288 -22.25 -2.11 3.30
C ASN A 288 -22.84 -3.50 3.56
N ILE A 289 -22.96 -3.89 4.83
CA ILE A 289 -23.51 -5.20 5.25
C ILE A 289 -24.93 -5.43 4.71
N GLU A 290 -25.70 -4.35 4.46
CA GLU A 290 -27.03 -4.41 3.86
C GLU A 290 -27.03 -4.47 2.32
N GLY A 291 -25.87 -4.58 1.68
CA GLY A 291 -25.72 -4.59 0.23
C GLY A 291 -25.95 -3.23 -0.45
N LYS A 292 -25.92 -2.13 0.31
CA LYS A 292 -26.20 -0.77 -0.19
C LYS A 292 -24.94 0.10 -0.26
N GLY A 293 -25.02 1.15 -1.08
CA GLY A 293 -24.01 2.21 -1.11
C GLY A 293 -22.71 1.85 -1.82
N GLU A 294 -22.69 0.77 -2.61
CA GLU A 294 -21.55 0.45 -3.46
C GLU A 294 -21.25 1.60 -4.43
N VAL A 295 -19.96 1.95 -4.55
CA VAL A 295 -19.45 2.87 -5.56
C VAL A 295 -18.39 2.12 -6.35
N THR A 296 -18.76 1.67 -7.55
CA THR A 296 -17.90 0.87 -8.42
C THR A 296 -16.87 1.73 -9.15
N GLN A 297 -15.79 1.11 -9.60
CA GLN A 297 -14.77 1.78 -10.41
C GLN A 297 -15.37 2.40 -11.68
N ARG A 298 -16.30 1.68 -12.32
CA ARG A 298 -17.05 2.17 -13.50
C ARG A 298 -17.82 3.46 -13.21
N ALA A 299 -18.49 3.54 -12.06
CA ALA A 299 -19.19 4.75 -11.64
C ALA A 299 -18.23 5.93 -11.45
N LEU A 300 -17.05 5.69 -10.87
CA LEU A 300 -16.02 6.71 -10.69
C LEU A 300 -15.43 7.18 -12.03
N VAL A 301 -15.19 6.28 -13.00
CA VAL A 301 -14.71 6.65 -14.34
C VAL A 301 -15.70 7.59 -15.02
N ARG A 302 -16.99 7.24 -15.01
CA ARG A 302 -18.05 8.10 -15.57
C ARG A 302 -18.14 9.45 -14.88
N ASN A 303 -17.99 9.47 -13.55
CA ASN A 303 -17.97 10.72 -12.80
C ASN A 303 -16.74 11.57 -13.14
N ALA A 304 -15.57 10.95 -13.28
CA ALA A 304 -14.32 11.60 -13.61
C ALA A 304 -14.38 12.38 -14.92
N LEU A 305 -15.12 11.90 -15.93
CA LEU A 305 -15.33 12.62 -17.19
C LEU A 305 -15.99 14.01 -17.01
N ARG A 306 -16.70 14.24 -15.90
CA ARG A 306 -17.30 15.55 -15.56
C ARG A 306 -16.39 16.45 -14.74
N MET A 307 -15.23 15.95 -14.33
CA MET A 307 -14.29 16.66 -13.46
C MET A 307 -13.23 17.44 -14.24
N ARG A 308 -13.39 17.58 -15.56
CA ARG A 308 -12.42 18.17 -16.50
C ARG A 308 -10.98 17.67 -16.27
N PRO A 309 -10.73 16.35 -16.26
CA PRO A 309 -9.37 15.84 -16.16
C PRO A 309 -8.63 16.04 -17.49
N ASP A 310 -7.31 16.25 -17.42
CA ASP A 310 -6.43 16.03 -18.57
C ASP A 310 -6.16 14.53 -18.76
N ARG A 311 -6.04 13.79 -17.64
CA ARG A 311 -5.77 12.34 -17.62
C ARG A 311 -6.61 11.62 -16.57
N ILE A 312 -7.07 10.42 -16.92
CA ILE A 312 -7.70 9.50 -15.98
C ILE A 312 -6.80 8.28 -15.85
N ILE A 313 -6.34 8.00 -14.63
CA ILE A 313 -5.44 6.88 -14.34
C ILE A 313 -6.18 5.84 -13.52
N LEU A 314 -6.25 4.61 -14.03
CA LEU A 314 -6.87 3.49 -13.32
C LEU A 314 -5.76 2.64 -12.70
N GLY A 315 -5.81 2.46 -11.37
CA GLY A 315 -4.82 1.67 -10.65
C GLY A 315 -4.73 0.24 -11.19
N GLU A 316 -5.87 -0.39 -11.42
CA GLU A 316 -5.99 -1.69 -12.09
C GLU A 316 -7.38 -1.79 -12.75
N VAL A 317 -7.44 -2.40 -13.94
CA VAL A 317 -8.69 -2.68 -14.66
C VAL A 317 -8.99 -4.17 -14.53
N ARG A 318 -10.19 -4.47 -14.04
CA ARG A 318 -10.65 -5.82 -13.68
C ARG A 318 -12.03 -6.18 -14.23
N GLY A 319 -12.78 -5.23 -14.78
CA GLY A 319 -14.16 -5.45 -15.19
C GLY A 319 -14.75 -4.39 -16.11
N ALA A 320 -16.04 -4.14 -15.94
CA ALA A 320 -16.86 -3.36 -16.87
C ALA A 320 -16.42 -1.89 -17.05
N GLU A 321 -15.60 -1.35 -16.15
CA GLU A 321 -14.97 -0.04 -16.30
C GLU A 321 -14.03 0.07 -17.51
N ALA A 322 -13.55 -1.07 -18.05
CA ALA A 322 -12.69 -1.10 -19.23
C ALA A 322 -13.30 -0.35 -20.42
N LEU A 323 -14.60 -0.49 -20.66
CA LEU A 323 -15.29 0.19 -21.76
C LEU A 323 -15.27 1.72 -21.57
N ASP A 324 -15.65 2.19 -20.39
CA ASP A 324 -15.69 3.63 -20.07
C ASP A 324 -14.26 4.23 -20.06
N MET A 325 -13.25 3.45 -19.64
CA MET A 325 -11.83 3.82 -19.73
C MET A 325 -11.39 4.02 -21.18
N LEU A 326 -11.65 3.05 -22.06
CA LEU A 326 -11.27 3.15 -23.48
C LEU A 326 -12.01 4.30 -24.17
N GLN A 327 -13.26 4.56 -23.80
CA GLN A 327 -13.98 5.73 -24.26
C GLN A 327 -13.29 7.03 -23.83
N ALA A 328 -12.90 7.14 -22.56
CA ALA A 328 -12.16 8.31 -22.06
C ALA A 328 -10.86 8.54 -22.84
N MET A 329 -10.08 7.48 -23.04
CA MET A 329 -8.82 7.48 -23.81
C MET A 329 -9.02 7.95 -25.27
N ASN A 330 -10.13 7.56 -25.89
CA ASN A 330 -10.49 7.97 -27.26
C ASN A 330 -11.11 9.38 -27.33
N THR A 331 -11.63 9.93 -26.21
CA THR A 331 -12.44 11.16 -26.20
C THR A 331 -11.80 12.25 -25.34
N GLY A 332 -10.59 12.68 -25.73
CA GLY A 332 -9.97 13.90 -25.21
C GLY A 332 -9.25 13.76 -23.87
N HIS A 333 -9.10 12.54 -23.34
CA HIS A 333 -8.32 12.26 -22.13
C HIS A 333 -7.07 11.43 -22.49
N GLU A 334 -6.30 11.92 -23.46
CA GLU A 334 -5.05 11.31 -23.91
C GLU A 334 -4.00 11.27 -22.79
N GLY A 335 -3.06 10.34 -22.87
CA GLY A 335 -2.03 10.16 -21.85
C GLY A 335 -2.51 9.44 -20.60
N SER A 336 -3.72 8.87 -20.65
CA SER A 336 -4.29 8.05 -19.58
C SER A 336 -3.54 6.72 -19.48
N MET A 337 -3.49 6.17 -18.27
CA MET A 337 -2.76 4.93 -17.98
C MET A 337 -3.61 3.98 -17.16
N ALA A 338 -3.39 2.69 -17.37
CA ALA A 338 -4.05 1.66 -16.61
C ALA A 338 -3.13 0.46 -16.40
N THR A 339 -3.30 -0.25 -15.28
CA THR A 339 -2.68 -1.58 -15.13
C THR A 339 -3.69 -2.70 -15.38
N ILE A 340 -3.20 -3.86 -15.81
CA ILE A 340 -4.01 -5.06 -16.00
C ILE A 340 -3.21 -6.31 -15.68
N HIS A 341 -3.83 -7.28 -15.01
CA HIS A 341 -3.19 -8.58 -14.82
C HIS A 341 -3.20 -9.37 -16.13
N ALA A 342 -2.02 -9.69 -16.68
CA ALA A 342 -1.88 -10.54 -17.86
C ALA A 342 -0.47 -11.16 -17.94
N ASN A 343 -0.36 -12.34 -18.54
CA ASN A 343 0.90 -13.06 -18.69
C ASN A 343 1.72 -12.55 -19.89
N THR A 344 1.04 -12.03 -20.91
CA THR A 344 1.66 -11.44 -22.10
C THR A 344 0.93 -10.16 -22.54
N PRO A 345 1.57 -9.29 -23.34
CA PRO A 345 0.91 -8.14 -23.95
C PRO A 345 -0.35 -8.51 -24.75
N ARG A 346 -0.32 -9.64 -25.48
CA ARG A 346 -1.46 -10.11 -26.27
C ARG A 346 -2.60 -10.57 -25.37
N ASP A 347 -2.31 -11.28 -24.29
CA ASP A 347 -3.31 -11.68 -23.30
C ASP A 347 -3.96 -10.46 -22.64
N ALA A 348 -3.21 -9.37 -22.44
CA ALA A 348 -3.76 -8.12 -21.90
C ALA A 348 -4.87 -7.57 -22.80
N LEU A 349 -4.69 -7.58 -24.12
CA LEU A 349 -5.71 -7.15 -25.08
C LEU A 349 -6.92 -8.08 -25.08
N THR A 350 -6.71 -9.40 -25.07
CA THR A 350 -7.80 -10.38 -24.97
C THR A 350 -8.61 -10.21 -23.68
N ARG A 351 -7.95 -9.92 -22.56
CA ARG A 351 -8.62 -9.67 -21.29
C ARG A 351 -9.44 -8.39 -21.31
N LEU A 352 -8.93 -7.32 -21.94
CA LEU A 352 -9.72 -6.11 -22.17
C LEU A 352 -10.97 -6.39 -23.00
N GLU A 353 -10.87 -7.20 -24.07
CA GLU A 353 -12.03 -7.60 -24.88
C GLU A 353 -13.10 -8.32 -24.03
N ASN A 354 -12.68 -9.24 -23.16
CA ASN A 354 -13.58 -9.92 -22.23
C ASN A 354 -14.23 -8.93 -21.23
N MET A 355 -13.47 -7.98 -20.68
CA MET A 355 -13.97 -6.98 -19.75
C MET A 355 -14.99 -6.02 -20.39
N ILE A 356 -14.76 -5.64 -21.66
CA ILE A 356 -15.73 -4.85 -22.44
C ILE A 356 -17.03 -5.65 -22.64
N SER A 357 -16.92 -6.95 -22.90
CA SER A 357 -18.07 -7.84 -23.06
C SER A 357 -18.97 -7.89 -21.81
N MET A 358 -18.40 -7.72 -20.61
CA MET A 358 -19.16 -7.61 -19.36
C MET A 358 -19.96 -6.30 -19.26
N ALA A 359 -19.48 -5.22 -19.88
CA ALA A 359 -20.11 -3.91 -19.85
C ALA A 359 -21.18 -3.71 -20.92
N ALA A 360 -20.99 -4.34 -22.08
CA ALA A 360 -21.82 -4.19 -23.29
C ALA A 360 -21.80 -5.48 -24.12
N SER A 361 -22.63 -6.45 -23.72
CA SER A 361 -22.72 -7.79 -24.33
C SER A 361 -23.15 -7.82 -25.81
N MET A 362 -23.70 -6.70 -26.32
CA MET A 362 -24.20 -6.59 -27.70
C MET A 362 -23.18 -5.97 -28.67
N LEU A 363 -22.00 -5.54 -28.22
CA LEU A 363 -20.97 -5.02 -29.13
C LEU A 363 -20.35 -6.17 -29.94
N PRO A 364 -20.25 -6.06 -31.28
CA PRO A 364 -19.50 -7.04 -32.06
C PRO A 364 -18.02 -7.04 -31.66
N GLY A 365 -17.38 -8.22 -31.62
CA GLY A 365 -15.96 -8.34 -31.23
C GLY A 365 -15.01 -7.44 -32.03
N LYS A 366 -15.28 -7.27 -33.33
CA LYS A 366 -14.55 -6.31 -34.18
C LYS A 366 -14.59 -4.88 -33.62
N ALA A 367 -15.75 -4.41 -33.22
CA ALA A 367 -15.94 -3.06 -32.68
C ALA A 367 -15.21 -2.89 -31.34
N MET A 368 -15.19 -3.93 -30.50
CA MET A 368 -14.41 -3.93 -29.26
C MET A 368 -12.91 -3.79 -29.55
N ARG A 369 -12.37 -4.58 -30.49
CA ARG A 369 -10.96 -4.51 -30.89
C ARG A 369 -10.60 -3.18 -31.55
N GLN A 370 -11.52 -2.59 -32.30
CA GLN A 370 -11.36 -1.24 -32.86
C GLN A 370 -11.25 -0.20 -31.75
N GLN A 371 -12.07 -0.28 -30.70
CA GLN A 371 -11.95 0.62 -29.55
C GLN A 371 -10.64 0.44 -28.80
N ILE A 372 -10.19 -0.81 -28.59
CA ILE A 372 -8.91 -1.11 -27.94
C ILE A 372 -7.75 -0.55 -28.76
N SER A 373 -7.71 -0.84 -30.07
CA SER A 373 -6.60 -0.43 -30.95
C SER A 373 -6.52 1.08 -31.18
N ALA A 374 -7.66 1.78 -31.17
CA ALA A 374 -7.68 3.24 -31.25
C ALA A 374 -7.26 3.92 -29.94
N ALA A 375 -7.57 3.31 -28.80
CA ALA A 375 -7.34 3.91 -27.49
C ALA A 375 -5.92 3.70 -26.98
N ILE A 376 -5.37 2.50 -27.12
CA ILE A 376 -4.10 2.11 -26.49
C ILE A 376 -2.96 2.35 -27.46
N GLY A 377 -1.97 3.15 -27.07
CA GLY A 377 -0.78 3.38 -27.88
C GLY A 377 0.32 2.35 -27.61
N VAL A 378 0.58 2.06 -26.34
CA VAL A 378 1.69 1.20 -25.91
C VAL A 378 1.26 0.23 -24.81
N VAL A 379 1.73 -1.01 -24.89
CA VAL A 379 1.63 -2.01 -23.82
C VAL A 379 3.02 -2.25 -23.23
N VAL A 380 3.18 -2.04 -21.93
CA VAL A 380 4.42 -2.31 -21.18
C VAL A 380 4.22 -3.55 -20.33
N GLN A 381 4.94 -4.62 -20.64
CA GLN A 381 4.89 -5.87 -19.87
C GLN A 381 5.99 -5.89 -18.81
N VAL A 382 5.59 -6.04 -17.56
CA VAL A 382 6.49 -6.26 -16.42
C VAL A 382 6.35 -7.69 -15.88
N ALA A 383 7.45 -8.26 -15.40
CA ALA A 383 7.48 -9.58 -14.79
C ALA A 383 8.38 -9.60 -13.56
N ARG A 384 8.00 -10.42 -12.56
CA ARG A 384 8.89 -10.87 -11.49
C ARG A 384 9.54 -12.17 -11.96
N LEU A 385 10.86 -12.17 -12.08
CA LEU A 385 11.64 -13.32 -12.49
C LEU A 385 11.83 -14.30 -11.32
N THR A 386 12.37 -15.49 -11.60
CA THR A 386 12.57 -16.54 -10.60
C THR A 386 13.55 -16.16 -9.49
N ASP A 387 14.46 -15.23 -9.76
CA ASP A 387 15.39 -14.64 -8.77
C ASP A 387 14.75 -13.51 -7.94
N GLY A 388 13.45 -13.27 -8.10
CA GLY A 388 12.71 -12.23 -7.42
C GLY A 388 12.87 -10.83 -8.01
N LYS A 389 13.80 -10.63 -8.97
CA LYS A 389 13.99 -9.32 -9.62
C LYS A 389 12.80 -9.01 -10.52
N ARG A 390 12.44 -7.73 -10.59
CA ARG A 390 11.37 -7.23 -11.45
C ARG A 390 12.01 -6.61 -12.70
N LYS A 391 11.56 -6.98 -13.89
CA LYS A 391 12.04 -6.44 -15.17
C LYS A 391 10.91 -6.04 -16.10
N VAL A 392 11.15 -5.03 -16.94
CA VAL A 392 10.31 -4.71 -18.11
C VAL A 392 10.65 -5.69 -19.22
N VAL A 393 9.85 -6.74 -19.38
CA VAL A 393 10.17 -7.84 -20.31
C VAL A 393 9.77 -7.56 -21.75
N SER A 394 8.83 -6.64 -21.99
CA SER A 394 8.44 -6.24 -23.35
C SER A 394 7.84 -4.83 -23.35
N ILE A 395 8.13 -4.06 -24.39
CA ILE A 395 7.43 -2.80 -24.73
C ILE A 395 6.89 -2.96 -26.14
N GLN A 396 5.57 -2.91 -26.30
CA GLN A 396 4.87 -3.14 -27.56
C GLN A 396 4.09 -1.88 -27.97
N GLU A 397 4.24 -1.44 -29.21
CA GLU A 397 3.37 -0.43 -29.80
C GLU A 397 2.15 -1.09 -30.45
N ILE A 398 0.96 -0.51 -30.26
CA ILE A 398 -0.24 -0.90 -31.01
C ILE A 398 -0.26 -0.11 -32.32
N THR A 399 -0.29 -0.82 -33.44
CA THR A 399 -0.19 -0.22 -34.78
C THR A 399 -1.51 -0.18 -35.55
N GLY A 400 -2.62 -0.53 -34.88
CA GLY A 400 -3.96 -0.56 -35.45
C GLY A 400 -4.54 -1.97 -35.55
N MET A 401 -5.23 -2.26 -36.64
CA MET A 401 -5.85 -3.55 -36.90
C MET A 401 -5.67 -4.01 -38.34
N GLU A 402 -5.52 -5.32 -38.52
CA GLU A 402 -5.59 -5.98 -39.80
C GLU A 402 -6.73 -7.00 -39.76
N GLY A 403 -7.82 -6.72 -40.48
CA GLY A 403 -9.05 -7.50 -40.42
C GLY A 403 -9.67 -7.47 -39.02
N GLU A 404 -9.55 -8.60 -38.31
CA GLU A 404 -10.10 -8.82 -36.96
C GLU A 404 -9.02 -8.85 -35.87
N ILE A 405 -7.75 -8.68 -36.23
CA ILE A 405 -6.60 -8.82 -35.33
C ILE A 405 -6.01 -7.44 -35.02
N ILE A 406 -5.80 -7.15 -33.74
CA ILE A 406 -5.03 -5.97 -33.31
C ILE A 406 -3.55 -6.23 -33.63
N THR A 407 -2.95 -5.34 -34.40
CA THR A 407 -1.54 -5.42 -34.79
C THR A 407 -0.67 -4.75 -33.73
N MET A 408 0.45 -5.40 -33.42
CA MET A 408 1.40 -4.95 -32.40
C MET A 408 2.81 -5.08 -32.94
N GLN A 409 3.69 -4.18 -32.53
CA GLN A 409 5.11 -4.24 -32.85
C GLN A 409 5.91 -4.19 -31.55
N GLU A 410 6.75 -5.20 -31.33
CA GLU A 410 7.67 -5.21 -30.21
C GLU A 410 8.76 -4.17 -30.47
N ILE A 411 8.99 -3.26 -29.52
CA ILE A 411 10.04 -2.24 -29.61
C ILE A 411 11.26 -2.67 -28.80
N PHE A 412 11.04 -3.18 -27.59
CA PHE A 412 12.06 -3.74 -26.71
C PHE A 412 11.61 -5.05 -26.11
N THR A 413 12.58 -5.93 -25.85
CA THR A 413 12.36 -7.22 -25.19
C THR A 413 13.51 -7.57 -24.27
N PHE A 414 13.21 -8.27 -23.17
CA PHE A 414 14.23 -8.91 -22.33
C PHE A 414 14.42 -10.36 -22.78
N ARG A 415 15.64 -10.71 -23.19
CA ARG A 415 16.04 -12.08 -23.53
C ARG A 415 16.77 -12.70 -22.35
N GLN A 416 16.11 -13.65 -21.70
CA GLN A 416 16.77 -14.52 -20.72
C GLN A 416 17.71 -15.49 -21.45
N THR A 417 18.98 -15.51 -21.07
CA THR A 417 20.02 -16.37 -21.66
C THR A 417 20.38 -17.56 -20.77
N GLY A 418 20.04 -17.50 -19.48
CA GLY A 418 20.25 -18.61 -18.56
C GLY A 418 19.86 -18.28 -17.12
N ILE A 419 20.17 -19.22 -16.23
CA ILE A 419 20.06 -19.07 -14.77
C ILE A 419 21.41 -19.54 -14.21
N ALA A 420 22.05 -18.70 -13.39
CA ALA A 420 23.30 -19.03 -12.72
C ALA A 420 23.08 -20.05 -11.59
N GLN A 421 24.17 -20.66 -11.09
CA GLN A 421 24.09 -21.70 -10.06
C GLN A 421 23.49 -21.21 -8.73
N ASP A 422 23.60 -19.91 -8.45
CA ASP A 422 23.02 -19.22 -7.29
C ASP A 422 21.53 -18.87 -7.47
N GLY A 423 20.93 -19.23 -8.61
CA GLY A 423 19.54 -18.91 -8.95
C GLY A 423 19.35 -17.55 -9.63
N THR A 424 20.41 -16.76 -9.82
CA THR A 424 20.34 -15.44 -10.47
C THR A 424 19.98 -15.58 -11.95
N VAL A 425 19.03 -14.80 -12.44
CA VAL A 425 18.65 -14.82 -13.86
C VAL A 425 19.61 -13.96 -14.69
N SER A 426 20.20 -14.57 -15.71
CA SER A 426 21.06 -13.90 -16.68
C SER A 426 20.31 -13.60 -17.96
N GLY A 427 20.51 -12.41 -18.51
CA GLY A 427 19.90 -11.99 -19.77
C GLY A 427 20.31 -10.59 -20.17
N HIS A 428 19.71 -10.09 -21.23
CA HIS A 428 19.93 -8.74 -21.74
C HIS A 428 18.64 -8.18 -22.34
N PHE A 429 18.51 -6.87 -22.32
CA PHE A 429 17.51 -6.15 -23.09
C PHE A 429 18.06 -5.89 -24.50
N GLN A 430 17.16 -5.91 -25.48
CA GLN A 430 17.49 -5.54 -26.85
C GLN A 430 16.30 -4.86 -27.51
N ALA A 431 16.59 -3.96 -28.44
CA ALA A 431 15.58 -3.44 -29.36
C ALA A 431 15.25 -4.50 -30.42
N SER A 432 14.08 -4.39 -31.04
CA SER A 432 13.65 -5.28 -32.12
C SER A 432 14.17 -4.89 -33.50
N GLY A 433 14.71 -3.67 -33.67
CA GLY A 433 15.00 -3.08 -34.98
C GLY A 433 13.83 -2.27 -35.57
N VAL A 434 12.66 -2.31 -34.94
CA VAL A 434 11.48 -1.57 -35.40
C VAL A 434 11.56 -0.12 -34.97
N ARG A 435 11.29 0.80 -35.91
CA ARG A 435 11.12 2.23 -35.64
C ARG A 435 9.66 2.51 -35.24
N PRO A 436 9.38 2.94 -34.01
CA PRO A 436 8.01 3.17 -33.56
C PRO A 436 7.34 4.37 -34.25
N GLN A 437 6.03 4.29 -34.46
CA GLN A 437 5.23 5.39 -35.00
C GLN A 437 5.05 6.52 -33.98
N PHE A 438 5.00 6.20 -32.68
CA PHE A 438 4.88 7.18 -31.61
C PHE A 438 6.05 8.18 -31.56
N LEU A 439 7.17 7.93 -32.25
CA LEU A 439 8.31 8.85 -32.29
C LEU A 439 7.94 10.23 -32.83
N ASP A 440 7.05 10.30 -33.82
CA ASP A 440 6.61 11.59 -34.36
C ASP A 440 5.80 12.37 -33.33
N ARG A 441 5.00 11.68 -32.51
CA ARG A 441 4.31 12.28 -31.37
C ARG A 441 5.30 12.72 -30.30
N LEU A 442 6.33 11.93 -29.98
CA LEU A 442 7.37 12.35 -29.03
C LEU A 442 8.04 13.66 -29.48
N ARG A 443 8.40 13.77 -30.77
CA ARG A 443 9.00 14.98 -31.33
C ARG A 443 8.07 16.19 -31.24
N ALA A 444 6.77 16.01 -31.51
CA ALA A 444 5.77 17.07 -31.39
C ALA A 444 5.67 17.62 -29.95
N PHE A 445 5.98 16.80 -28.95
CA PHE A 445 6.05 17.19 -27.54
C PHE A 445 7.47 17.55 -27.07
N GLY A 446 8.39 17.80 -28.00
CA GLY A 446 9.77 18.22 -27.70
C GLY A 446 10.67 17.12 -27.14
N VAL A 447 10.26 15.85 -27.23
CA VAL A 447 11.05 14.71 -26.80
C VAL A 447 11.77 14.11 -28.00
N VAL A 448 13.09 14.22 -28.02
CA VAL A 448 13.94 13.64 -29.05
C VAL A 448 14.58 12.37 -28.53
N VAL A 449 14.30 11.25 -29.18
CA VAL A 449 14.90 9.95 -28.90
C VAL A 449 15.86 9.59 -30.04
N PRO A 450 17.15 9.31 -29.76
CA PRO A 450 18.11 8.92 -30.79
C PRO A 450 17.69 7.65 -31.54
N GLU A 451 17.82 7.64 -32.86
CA GLU A 451 17.43 6.47 -33.68
C GLU A 451 18.28 5.23 -33.36
N SER A 452 19.51 5.43 -32.89
CA SER A 452 20.41 4.36 -32.46
C SER A 452 19.90 3.55 -31.27
N LEU A 453 18.88 4.01 -30.53
CA LEU A 453 18.24 3.21 -29.48
C LEU A 453 17.58 1.95 -30.04
N PHE A 454 17.11 1.99 -31.29
CA PHE A 454 16.36 0.90 -31.90
C PHE A 454 17.25 -0.09 -32.65
N ASP A 455 18.58 0.03 -32.53
CA ASP A 455 19.54 -0.89 -33.14
C ASP A 455 19.45 -2.29 -32.49
N PRO A 456 19.06 -3.35 -33.24
CA PRO A 456 18.88 -4.69 -32.69
C PRO A 456 20.21 -5.38 -32.37
N SER A 457 21.34 -4.85 -32.83
CA SER A 457 22.67 -5.39 -32.52
C SER A 457 23.15 -5.00 -31.12
N ARG A 458 22.53 -4.00 -30.49
CA ARG A 458 22.86 -3.55 -29.14
C ARG A 458 22.20 -4.43 -28.09
N GLN A 459 23.03 -4.96 -27.19
CA GLN A 459 22.61 -5.68 -25.99
C GLN A 459 22.89 -4.82 -24.77
N TYR A 460 21.88 -4.67 -23.93
CA TYR A 460 21.96 -3.88 -22.71
C TYR A 460 21.76 -4.81 -21.51
N HIS A 461 22.63 -4.75 -20.51
CA HIS A 461 22.63 -5.70 -19.37
C HIS A 461 21.96 -5.13 -18.12
#